data_AF-D2HSH7-F1
#
_entry.id   AF-D2HSH7-F1
#
_cell.length_a   1.000
_cell.length_b   1.000
_cell.length_c   1.000
_cell.angle_alpha   90.00
_cell.angle_beta   90.00
_cell.angle_gamma   90.00
#
_symmetry.space_group_name_H-M   'P 1'
#
loop_
_entity.id
_entity.type
_entity.pdbx_description
1 polymer ?
#
loop_
_entity_poly.entity_id
_entity_poly.type
_entity_poly.pdbx_seq_one_letter_code
_entity_poly.pdbx_strand_id
1 'polypeptide(L)'
;LSWALLLLLLGSQLLVTHSWSSQEKGDNDEQTDIQHYFPATVEYALHIFNLQSKDSMAYRLVRILNSWKEQVEDILTFSMEIKLRRTKCGKLDEDIDNCPFQESPELNN
;
A
#
# COMPACT_ATOMS: atom_id res chain seq x y z
N LEU A 1 26.21 -39.61 -38.46
CA LEU A 1 26.19 -39.16 -37.05
C LEU A 1 26.62 -37.71 -36.85
N SER A 2 27.47 -37.10 -37.69
CA SER A 2 27.88 -35.69 -37.47
C SER A 2 26.85 -34.63 -37.86
N TRP A 3 25.83 -34.96 -38.66
CA TRP A 3 24.89 -33.97 -39.23
C TRP A 3 23.73 -33.67 -38.26
N ALA A 4 23.36 -34.66 -37.43
CA ALA A 4 22.33 -34.51 -36.41
C ALA A 4 22.77 -33.58 -35.26
N LEU A 5 24.06 -33.61 -34.91
CA LEU A 5 24.66 -32.70 -33.91
C LEU A 5 24.69 -31.25 -34.41
N LEU A 6 24.94 -31.03 -35.70
CA LEU A 6 24.92 -29.68 -36.31
C LEU A 6 23.52 -29.06 -36.31
N LEU A 7 22.47 -29.84 -36.54
CA LEU A 7 21.08 -29.36 -36.48
C LEU A 7 20.63 -29.05 -35.04
N LEU A 8 21.10 -29.82 -34.04
CA LEU A 8 20.86 -29.55 -32.63
C LEU A 8 21.53 -28.26 -32.15
N LEU A 9 22.72 -27.94 -32.66
CA LEU A 9 23.46 -26.71 -32.35
C LEU A 9 22.89 -25.46 -33.05
N LEU A 10 22.28 -25.60 -34.24
CA LEU A 10 21.57 -24.48 -34.89
C LEU A 10 20.18 -24.23 -34.27
N GLY A 11 19.50 -25.25 -33.76
CA GLY A 11 18.18 -25.13 -33.13
C GLY A 11 18.19 -24.52 -31.73
N SER A 12 19.34 -24.50 -31.05
CA SER A 12 19.47 -23.98 -29.67
C SER A 12 19.84 -22.49 -29.58
N GLN A 13 20.07 -21.84 -30.72
CA GLN A 13 20.34 -20.38 -30.80
C GLN A 13 19.04 -19.54 -30.72
N LEU A 14 17.85 -20.17 -30.75
CA LEU A 14 16.56 -19.47 -30.79
C LEU A 14 15.81 -19.41 -29.44
N LEU A 15 16.39 -19.94 -28.34
CA LEU A 15 15.70 -20.03 -27.04
C LEU A 15 16.20 -19.04 -25.95
N VAL A 16 16.97 -18.02 -26.33
CA VAL A 16 17.45 -16.94 -25.45
C VAL A 16 17.55 -15.72 -26.38
N THR A 17 16.74 -14.66 -26.34
CA THR A 17 16.10 -13.90 -25.27
C THR A 17 14.81 -13.22 -25.81
N HIS A 18 13.64 -13.51 -25.26
CA HIS A 18 12.47 -12.62 -25.44
C HIS A 18 11.60 -12.56 -24.18
N SER A 19 12.20 -12.80 -23.01
CA SER A 19 11.50 -12.80 -21.71
C SER A 19 12.18 -11.91 -20.68
N TRP A 20 12.97 -10.90 -21.07
CA TRP A 20 13.71 -10.07 -20.12
C TRP A 20 13.88 -8.63 -20.62
N SER A 21 12.78 -7.89 -20.66
CA SER A 21 12.84 -6.40 -20.67
C SER A 21 11.55 -5.71 -20.24
N SER A 22 10.43 -6.44 -20.10
CA SER A 22 9.14 -5.83 -19.72
C SER A 22 8.83 -5.90 -18.22
N GLN A 23 9.53 -6.71 -17.43
CA GLN A 23 9.18 -6.94 -16.02
C GLN A 23 9.75 -5.88 -15.06
N GLU A 24 10.87 -5.25 -15.42
CA GLU A 24 11.55 -4.28 -14.56
C GLU A 24 10.86 -2.91 -14.55
N LYS A 25 10.08 -2.60 -15.59
CA LYS A 25 9.37 -1.32 -15.72
C LYS A 25 8.06 -1.30 -14.93
N GLY A 26 7.34 -2.43 -14.92
CA GLY A 26 6.10 -2.57 -14.14
C GLY A 26 6.33 -2.55 -12.63
N ASP A 27 7.35 -3.27 -12.14
CA ASP A 27 7.70 -3.30 -10.70
C ASP A 27 8.14 -1.92 -10.19
N ASN A 28 8.90 -1.17 -11.00
CA ASN A 28 9.38 0.16 -10.62
C ASN A 28 8.22 1.16 -10.52
N ASP A 29 7.32 1.19 -11.52
CA ASP A 29 6.16 2.07 -11.52
C ASP A 29 5.20 1.71 -10.37
N GLU A 30 4.99 0.42 -10.08
CA GLU A 30 4.15 -0.03 -8.96
C GLU A 30 4.72 0.37 -7.59
N GLN A 31 6.02 0.15 -7.38
CA GLN A 31 6.70 0.58 -6.15
C GLN A 31 6.67 2.09 -5.99
N THR A 32 6.78 2.84 -7.09
CA THR A 32 6.73 4.30 -7.12
C THR A 32 5.33 4.82 -6.78
N ASP A 33 4.28 4.20 -7.31
CA ASP A 33 2.89 4.55 -7.00
C ASP A 33 2.58 4.37 -5.52
N ILE A 34 2.97 3.23 -4.94
CA ILE A 34 2.79 2.95 -3.51
C ILE A 34 3.51 4.03 -2.69
N GLN A 35 4.76 4.35 -3.03
CA GLN A 35 5.53 5.31 -2.25
C GLN A 35 4.95 6.73 -2.26
N HIS A 36 4.39 7.17 -3.40
CA HIS A 36 3.91 8.55 -3.55
C HIS A 36 2.45 8.74 -3.12
N TYR A 37 1.56 7.80 -3.47
CA TYR A 37 0.12 8.01 -3.32
C TYR A 37 -0.47 7.33 -2.08
N PHE A 38 0.16 6.26 -1.59
CA PHE A 38 -0.37 5.53 -0.44
C PHE A 38 -0.46 6.39 0.83
N PRO A 39 0.56 7.20 1.21
CA PRO A 39 0.46 8.06 2.39
C PRO A 39 -0.72 9.04 2.33
N ALA A 40 -0.89 9.72 1.19
CA ALA A 40 -2.02 10.63 0.98
C ALA A 40 -3.38 9.91 1.01
N THR A 41 -3.43 8.66 0.52
CA THR A 41 -4.64 7.83 0.59
C THR A 41 -5.00 7.46 2.04
N VAL A 42 -4.00 7.14 2.86
CA VAL A 42 -4.17 6.87 4.30
C VAL A 42 -4.69 8.10 5.03
N GLU A 43 -4.10 9.27 4.77
CA GLU A 43 -4.53 10.55 5.34
C GLU A 43 -5.98 10.88 4.95
N TYR A 44 -6.33 10.72 3.67
CA TYR A 44 -7.69 10.93 3.18
C TYR A 44 -8.69 9.99 3.86
N ALA A 45 -8.39 8.69 3.94
CA ALA A 45 -9.28 7.73 4.60
C ALA A 45 -9.48 8.05 6.09
N LEU A 46 -8.40 8.46 6.78
CA LEU A 46 -8.47 8.89 8.18
C LEU A 46 -9.34 10.14 8.36
N HIS A 47 -9.22 11.11 7.46
CA HIS A 47 -10.04 12.32 7.46
C HIS A 47 -11.52 11.96 7.28
N ILE A 48 -11.86 11.17 6.26
CA ILE A 48 -13.24 10.75 6.00
C ILE A 48 -13.80 9.93 7.17
N PHE A 49 -13.01 9.03 7.76
CA PHE A 49 -13.42 8.28 8.95
C PHE A 49 -13.78 9.21 10.11
N ASN A 50 -12.94 10.20 10.41
CA ASN A 50 -13.21 11.17 11.48
C ASN A 50 -14.46 12.00 11.23
N LEU A 51 -14.69 12.43 9.98
CA LEU A 51 -15.86 13.20 9.59
C LEU A 51 -17.16 12.38 9.77
N GLN A 52 -17.14 11.12 9.33
CA GLN A 52 -18.30 10.22 9.35
C GLN A 52 -18.54 9.56 10.71
N SER A 53 -17.53 9.50 11.57
CA SER A 53 -17.66 8.95 12.91
C SER A 53 -18.70 9.71 13.73
N LYS A 54 -19.53 8.96 14.45
CA LYS A 54 -20.49 9.49 15.42
C LYS A 54 -19.83 9.93 16.72
N ASP A 55 -18.55 9.62 16.91
CA ASP A 55 -17.77 10.11 18.04
C ASP A 55 -17.53 11.61 17.91
N SER A 56 -17.52 12.30 19.05
CA SER A 56 -17.13 13.71 19.13
C SER A 56 -15.61 13.87 19.10
N MET A 57 -14.88 12.83 19.48
CA MET A 57 -13.41 12.82 19.55
C MET A 57 -12.80 12.37 18.23
N ALA A 58 -11.62 12.91 17.94
CA ALA A 58 -10.84 12.50 16.80
C ALA A 58 -10.17 11.13 17.04
N TYR A 59 -9.83 10.47 15.95
CA TYR A 59 -9.05 9.26 15.87
C TYR A 59 -7.80 9.54 15.06
N ARG A 60 -6.67 8.98 15.51
CA ARG A 60 -5.40 9.01 14.81
C ARG A 60 -4.95 7.61 14.45
N LEU A 61 -4.13 7.53 13.40
CA LEU A 61 -3.43 6.32 13.01
C LEU A 61 -2.43 5.90 14.11
N VAL A 62 -2.52 4.65 14.55
CA VAL A 62 -1.51 4.01 15.39
C VAL A 62 -0.47 3.32 14.51
N ARG A 63 -0.94 2.49 13.58
CA ARG A 63 -0.10 1.80 12.58
C ARG A 63 -0.95 1.24 11.45
N ILE A 64 -0.31 1.02 10.32
CA ILE A 64 -0.84 0.23 9.20
C ILE A 64 -0.53 -1.24 9.52
N LEU A 65 -1.54 -2.10 9.41
CA LEU A 65 -1.42 -3.54 9.67
C LEU A 65 -1.12 -4.31 8.38
N ASN A 66 -1.82 -3.95 7.30
CA ASN A 66 -1.63 -4.52 5.97
C ASN A 66 -2.04 -3.50 4.90
N SER A 67 -1.47 -3.62 3.71
CA SER A 67 -1.85 -2.78 2.57
C SER A 67 -1.40 -3.40 1.25
N TRP A 68 -2.22 -3.25 0.21
CA TRP A 68 -1.87 -3.67 -1.14
C TRP A 68 -2.56 -2.78 -2.18
N LYS A 69 -1.93 -2.65 -3.35
CA LYS A 69 -2.55 -2.05 -4.54
C LYS A 69 -3.53 -3.05 -5.13
N GLU A 70 -4.72 -2.61 -5.46
CA GLU A 70 -5.71 -3.42 -6.18
C GLU A 70 -5.39 -3.41 -7.68
N GLN A 71 -5.55 -4.55 -8.34
CA GLN A 71 -5.35 -4.68 -9.79
C GLN A 71 -6.61 -4.22 -10.54
N VAL A 72 -6.84 -2.91 -10.56
CA VAL A 72 -7.95 -2.26 -11.30
C VAL A 72 -7.34 -1.41 -12.43
N GLU A 73 -7.81 -1.60 -13.67
CA GLU A 73 -7.12 -1.12 -14.87
C GLU A 73 -7.02 0.42 -14.98
N ASP A 74 -8.03 1.16 -14.53
CA ASP A 74 -8.12 2.60 -14.81
C ASP A 74 -7.96 3.51 -13.58
N ILE A 75 -7.89 2.94 -12.37
CA ILE A 75 -7.89 3.71 -11.11
C ILE A 75 -6.88 3.11 -10.13
N LEU A 76 -5.92 3.93 -9.69
CA LEU A 76 -5.03 3.57 -8.61
C LEU A 76 -5.82 3.41 -7.31
N THR A 77 -6.03 2.17 -6.91
CA THR A 77 -6.84 1.81 -5.74
C THR A 77 -5.98 1.07 -4.72
N PHE A 78 -6.08 1.45 -3.45
CA PHE A 78 -5.39 0.79 -2.36
C PHE A 78 -6.42 0.18 -1.41
N SER A 79 -6.15 -1.07 -1.02
CA SER A 79 -6.79 -1.69 0.13
C SER A 79 -5.82 -1.67 1.30
N MET A 80 -6.34 -1.41 2.50
CA MET A 80 -5.53 -1.31 3.70
C MET A 80 -6.31 -1.72 4.94
N GLU A 81 -5.60 -2.32 5.88
CA GLU A 81 -6.04 -2.54 7.24
C GLU A 81 -5.23 -1.62 8.15
N ILE A 82 -5.92 -0.72 8.87
CA ILE A 82 -5.27 0.29 9.71
C ILE A 82 -5.80 0.22 11.14
N LYS A 83 -4.89 0.39 12.10
CA LYS A 83 -5.24 0.49 13.52
C LYS A 83 -5.38 1.95 13.89
N LEU A 84 -6.58 2.36 14.30
CA LEU A 84 -6.86 3.69 14.80
C LEU A 84 -6.99 3.68 16.33
N ARG A 85 -6.68 4.81 16.97
CA ARG A 85 -6.94 5.03 18.39
C ARG A 85 -7.52 6.41 18.62
N ARG A 86 -8.53 6.45 19.49
CA ARG A 86 -9.21 7.67 19.92
C ARG A 86 -8.23 8.62 20.62
N THR A 87 -8.39 9.91 20.38
CA THR A 87 -7.57 10.96 20.98
C THR A 87 -8.33 11.72 22.07
N LYS A 88 -7.64 12.65 22.72
CA LYS A 88 -8.23 13.60 23.68
C LYS A 88 -8.76 14.89 23.03
N CYS A 89 -8.72 15.02 21.70
CA CYS A 89 -9.16 16.22 20.98
C CYS A 89 -10.49 15.98 20.27
N GLY A 90 -11.27 17.05 20.11
CA GLY A 90 -12.47 17.03 19.31
C GLY A 90 -12.15 16.84 17.84
N LYS A 91 -13.08 16.27 17.08
CA LYS A 91 -12.92 16.07 15.62
C LYS A 91 -12.89 17.36 14.80
N LEU A 92 -13.17 18.52 15.42
CA LEU A 92 -13.14 19.84 14.78
C LEU A 92 -11.93 20.68 15.23
N ASP A 93 -11.03 20.12 16.04
CA ASP A 93 -9.82 20.82 16.47
C ASP A 93 -8.82 20.89 15.31
N GLU A 94 -8.07 21.99 15.22
CA GLU A 94 -7.20 22.29 14.06
C GLU A 94 -5.93 21.41 13.98
N ASP A 95 -5.52 20.78 15.10
CA ASP A 95 -4.29 19.99 15.20
C ASP A 95 -4.54 18.59 15.77
N ILE A 96 -5.33 17.80 15.01
CA ILE A 96 -5.58 16.40 15.35
C ILE A 96 -4.28 15.58 15.26
N ASP A 97 -3.35 15.91 14.37
CA ASP A 97 -2.14 15.14 14.13
C ASP A 97 -1.12 15.19 15.26
N ASN A 98 -1.14 16.21 16.11
CA ASN A 98 -0.34 16.24 17.35
C ASN A 98 -1.14 15.84 18.59
N CYS A 99 -2.43 15.54 18.46
CA CYS A 99 -3.29 15.28 19.60
C CYS A 99 -2.96 13.97 20.35
N PRO A 100 -2.75 13.98 21.68
CA PRO A 100 -2.44 12.78 22.41
C PRO A 100 -3.58 11.76 22.37
N PHE A 101 -3.21 10.47 22.36
CA PHE A 101 -4.18 9.39 22.49
C PHE A 101 -4.90 9.44 23.84
N GLN A 102 -6.16 9.01 23.86
CA GLN A 102 -6.87 8.77 25.10
C GLN A 102 -6.22 7.60 25.84
N GLU A 103 -5.96 7.78 27.13
CA GLU A 103 -5.51 6.71 28.02
C GLU A 103 -6.59 5.62 28.04
N SER A 104 -6.18 4.39 27.76
CA SER A 104 -7.02 3.26 28.14
C SER A 104 -6.98 3.16 29.66
N PRO A 105 -8.09 2.88 30.35
CA PRO A 105 -7.97 2.28 31.66
C PRO A 105 -7.19 0.98 31.43
N GLU A 106 -5.89 1.00 31.73
CA GLU A 106 -5.10 -0.21 31.73
C GLU A 106 -5.80 -1.15 32.70
N LEU A 107 -6.28 -2.29 32.19
CA LEU A 107 -6.71 -3.38 33.05
C LEU A 107 -5.44 -3.86 33.74
N ASN A 108 -5.16 -3.27 34.90
CA ASN A 108 -4.21 -3.79 35.86
C ASN A 108 -4.70 -5.19 36.27
N ASN A 109 -4.27 -6.21 35.53
CA ASN A 109 -4.43 -7.61 35.89
C ASN A 109 -3.04 -8.22 36.06
#